data_AF-A0A4R3L6R2-F1
#
_entry.id   AF-A0A4R3L6R2-F1
#
_cell.length_a   1.000
_cell.length_b   1.000
_cell.length_c   1.000
_cell.angle_alpha   90.00
_cell.angle_beta   90.00
_cell.angle_gamma   90.00
#
_symmetry.space_group_name_H-M   'P 1'
#
loop_
_entity.id
_entity.type
_entity.pdbx_description
1 polymer ?
#
loop_
_entity_poly.entity_id
_entity_poly.type
_entity_poly.pdbx_seq_one_letter_code
_entity_poly.pdbx_strand_id
1 'polypeptide(L)'
;MFGVKTLLTQGWSEDSIYVPSGFFTYAWNLFLPHGTCSVLLSVMTFIIHGYTKTEIVELMKAEEKELSLLPFSFEIPKFFECEEEKEKFFAIYERELAVRHVLHRSHFKYPKTMIQWIHLLIQVGILGEVRREGKIYLDMVVHPFPLPEDVLMMDELEVRQIHAYRKQAELYMVTNREQSL
;
A
#
# COMPACT_ATOMS: atom_id res chain seq x y z
N MET A 1 10.97 6.46 -20.91
CA MET A 1 9.72 6.90 -21.55
C MET A 1 8.97 7.74 -20.52
N PHE A 2 8.88 9.06 -20.70
CA PHE A 2 8.22 9.95 -19.72
C PHE A 2 6.70 9.88 -19.96
N GLY A 3 6.03 8.93 -19.29
CA GLY A 3 4.58 8.82 -19.30
C GLY A 3 3.94 9.92 -18.44
N VAL A 4 2.89 10.56 -18.96
CA VAL A 4 2.05 11.49 -18.19
C VAL A 4 1.43 10.70 -17.03
N LYS A 5 1.62 11.18 -15.79
CA LYS A 5 0.99 10.62 -14.59
C LYS A 5 -0.12 11.54 -14.11
N THR A 6 -1.32 11.01 -13.97
CA THR A 6 -2.42 11.64 -13.25
C THR A 6 -2.22 11.47 -11.76
N LEU A 7 -2.19 12.58 -11.05
CA LEU A 7 -2.06 12.64 -9.60
C LEU A 7 -3.42 12.88 -8.94
N LEU A 8 -3.53 12.53 -7.65
CA LEU A 8 -4.76 12.68 -6.87
C LEU A 8 -5.32 14.09 -6.96
N THR A 9 -4.45 15.07 -6.71
CA THR A 9 -4.85 16.48 -6.63
C THR A 9 -5.24 17.09 -7.99
N GLN A 10 -5.07 16.36 -9.09
CA GLN A 10 -5.34 16.84 -10.46
C GLN A 10 -6.55 16.17 -11.13
N GLY A 11 -7.08 15.07 -10.58
CA GLY A 11 -8.11 14.24 -11.23
C GLY A 11 -9.36 13.96 -10.40
N TRP A 12 -9.52 14.62 -9.26
CA TRP A 12 -10.56 14.28 -8.29
C TRP A 12 -11.78 15.20 -8.40
N SER A 13 -12.98 14.61 -8.49
CA SER A 13 -14.26 15.33 -8.65
C SER A 13 -15.35 14.96 -7.63
N GLU A 14 -15.06 14.18 -6.58
CA GLU A 14 -16.08 13.65 -5.65
C GLU A 14 -15.74 13.86 -4.16
N ASP A 15 -16.74 13.82 -3.28
CA ASP A 15 -16.63 14.12 -1.83
C ASP A 15 -16.09 12.95 -0.96
N SER A 16 -15.60 11.85 -1.56
CA SER A 16 -15.24 10.62 -0.84
C SER A 16 -13.85 10.08 -1.15
N ILE A 17 -13.09 9.75 -0.09
CA ILE A 17 -11.71 9.25 -0.17
C ILE A 17 -11.68 7.73 -0.44
N TYR A 18 -11.23 7.33 -1.63
CA TYR A 18 -11.01 5.92 -1.99
C TYR A 18 -9.57 5.67 -2.39
N VAL A 19 -9.00 4.56 -1.91
CA VAL A 19 -7.72 4.04 -2.44
C VAL A 19 -7.89 3.77 -3.94
N PRO A 20 -6.94 4.16 -4.82
CA PRO A 20 -7.10 3.98 -6.26
C PRO A 20 -7.30 2.50 -6.55
N SER A 21 -8.26 2.22 -7.45
CA SER A 21 -8.61 0.84 -7.79
C SER A 21 -7.40 0.02 -8.22
N GLY A 22 -6.40 0.64 -8.87
CA GLY A 22 -5.14 0.02 -9.25
C GLY A 22 -4.40 -0.66 -8.10
N PHE A 23 -4.52 -0.20 -6.85
CA PHE A 23 -3.92 -0.85 -5.70
C PHE A 23 -4.45 -2.29 -5.52
N PHE A 24 -5.77 -2.45 -5.55
CA PHE A 24 -6.40 -3.76 -5.41
C PHE A 24 -6.38 -4.53 -6.73
N THR A 25 -6.74 -3.89 -7.85
CA THR A 25 -6.77 -4.53 -9.16
C THR A 25 -5.41 -5.12 -9.53
N TYR A 26 -4.30 -4.45 -9.18
CA TYR A 26 -2.97 -4.97 -9.47
C TYR A 26 -2.36 -5.84 -8.37
N ALA A 27 -3.13 -6.13 -7.32
CA ALA A 27 -2.77 -7.00 -6.20
C ALA A 27 -1.63 -6.49 -5.29
N TRP A 28 -1.43 -5.16 -5.20
CA TRP A 28 -0.41 -4.58 -4.30
C TRP A 28 -0.63 -4.94 -2.83
N ASN A 29 -1.89 -5.18 -2.43
CA ASN A 29 -2.25 -5.64 -1.10
C ASN A 29 -1.63 -7.00 -0.73
N LEU A 30 -1.16 -7.79 -1.70
CA LEU A 30 -0.46 -9.05 -1.44
C LEU A 30 1.04 -8.88 -1.19
N PHE A 31 1.65 -7.81 -1.70
CA PHE A 31 3.12 -7.63 -1.74
C PHE A 31 3.65 -6.48 -0.89
N LEU A 32 2.77 -5.80 -0.14
CA LEU A 32 3.13 -4.72 0.78
C LEU A 32 2.75 -5.11 2.21
N PRO A 33 3.37 -4.52 3.26
CA PRO A 33 3.09 -4.89 4.64
C PRO A 33 1.59 -4.80 5.01
N HIS A 34 1.12 -5.68 5.89
CA HIS A 34 -0.25 -5.60 6.41
C HIS A 34 -0.47 -4.26 7.10
N GLY A 35 -1.61 -3.63 6.86
CA GLY A 35 -1.90 -2.25 7.30
C GLY A 35 -1.56 -1.17 6.26
N THR A 36 -0.94 -1.52 5.13
CA THR A 36 -0.62 -0.53 4.07
C THR A 36 -1.86 0.21 3.56
N CYS A 37 -3.03 -0.44 3.50
CA CYS A 37 -4.28 0.21 3.11
C CYS A 37 -4.65 1.36 4.09
N SER A 38 -4.56 1.12 5.39
CA SER A 38 -4.82 2.12 6.41
C SER A 38 -3.83 3.28 6.33
N VAL A 39 -2.54 2.98 6.15
CA VAL A 39 -1.50 3.99 5.94
C VAL A 39 -1.79 4.85 4.70
N LEU A 40 -2.23 4.23 3.60
CA LEU A 40 -2.59 4.96 2.39
C LEU A 40 -3.78 5.90 2.62
N LEU A 41 -4.83 5.45 3.30
CA LEU A 41 -6.00 6.28 3.60
C LEU A 41 -5.63 7.50 4.45
N SER A 42 -4.80 7.32 5.48
CA SER A 42 -4.29 8.44 6.29
C SER A 42 -3.47 9.41 5.45
N VAL A 43 -2.48 8.91 4.69
CA VAL A 43 -1.63 9.75 3.83
C VAL A 43 -2.46 10.50 2.79
N MET A 44 -3.43 9.84 2.15
CA MET A 44 -4.35 10.47 1.20
C MET A 44 -5.14 11.61 1.83
N THR A 45 -5.64 11.39 3.05
CA THR A 45 -6.36 12.43 3.81
C THR A 45 -5.45 13.64 3.96
N PHE A 46 -4.19 13.46 4.36
CA PHE A 46 -3.28 14.59 4.52
C PHE A 46 -2.86 15.25 3.20
N ILE A 47 -2.75 14.48 2.11
CA ILE A 47 -2.50 15.02 0.76
C ILE A 47 -3.66 15.95 0.35
N ILE A 48 -4.91 15.54 0.57
CA ILE A 48 -6.10 16.34 0.23
C ILE A 48 -6.15 17.65 1.03
N HIS A 49 -5.73 17.62 2.29
CA HIS A 49 -5.63 18.83 3.12
C HIS A 49 -4.45 19.75 2.74
N GLY A 50 -3.63 19.35 1.76
CA GLY A 50 -2.52 20.17 1.25
C GLY A 50 -1.30 20.21 2.16
N TYR A 51 -1.12 19.22 3.04
CA TYR A 51 0.08 19.13 3.88
C TYR A 51 1.32 18.80 3.06
N THR A 52 2.46 19.35 3.47
CA THR A 52 3.77 19.01 2.92
C THR A 52 4.20 17.60 3.34
N LYS A 53 5.15 17.02 2.63
CA LYS A 53 5.74 15.71 2.99
C LYS A 53 6.22 15.67 4.44
N THR A 54 6.86 16.75 4.91
CA THR A 54 7.38 16.82 6.28
C THR A 54 6.24 16.81 7.30
N GLU A 55 5.18 17.60 7.06
CA GLU A 55 4.00 17.63 7.94
C GLU A 55 3.27 16.29 7.95
N ILE A 56 3.09 15.65 6.79
CA ILE A 56 2.49 14.31 6.67
C ILE A 56 3.27 13.30 7.52
N VAL A 57 4.60 13.32 7.44
CA VAL A 57 5.44 12.40 8.22
C VAL A 57 5.25 12.60 9.72
N GLU A 58 5.17 13.86 10.20
CA GLU A 58 4.95 14.13 11.62
C GLU A 58 3.54 13.74 12.09
N LEU A 59 2.51 14.01 11.27
CA LEU A 59 1.13 13.58 11.56
C LEU A 59 1.00 12.06 11.59
N MET A 60 1.62 11.36 10.63
CA MET A 60 1.62 9.89 10.60
C MET A 60 2.31 9.27 11.81
N LYS A 61 3.36 9.90 12.37
CA LYS A 61 3.98 9.46 13.63
C LYS A 61 3.03 9.63 14.83
N ALA A 62 2.20 10.67 14.84
CA ALA A 62 1.19 10.84 15.87
C ALA A 62 0.10 9.76 15.73
N GLU A 63 -0.39 9.53 14.51
CA GLU A 63 -1.38 8.49 14.22
C GLU A 63 -0.87 7.07 14.48
N GLU A 64 0.43 6.80 14.30
CA GLU A 64 1.04 5.50 14.59
C GLU A 64 0.68 5.00 16.00
N LYS A 65 0.65 5.91 16.98
CA LYS A 65 0.31 5.61 18.36
C LYS A 65 -1.20 5.56 18.62
N GLU A 66 -1.96 6.46 18.00
CA GLU A 66 -3.41 6.59 18.26
C GLU A 66 -4.22 5.50 17.55
N LEU A 67 -3.84 5.16 16.33
CA LEU A 67 -4.54 4.22 15.45
C LEU A 67 -3.88 2.83 15.39
N SER A 68 -2.84 2.60 16.20
CA SER A 68 -2.07 1.35 16.22
C SER A 68 -1.57 0.92 14.84
N LEU A 69 -1.17 1.90 14.01
CA LEU A 69 -0.66 1.65 12.64
C LEU A 69 0.80 1.15 12.64
N LEU A 70 1.20 0.42 13.68
CA LEU A 70 2.57 -0.03 13.83
C LEU A 70 2.93 -1.05 12.73
N PRO A 71 4.14 -0.96 12.14
CA PRO A 71 4.63 -2.02 11.28
C PRO A 71 4.66 -3.34 12.04
N PHE A 72 4.30 -4.44 11.36
CA PHE A 72 4.29 -5.75 11.99
C PHE A 72 5.66 -6.10 12.60
N SER A 73 5.63 -6.59 13.84
CA SER A 73 6.82 -7.07 14.53
C SER A 73 7.05 -8.55 14.23
N PHE A 74 8.24 -8.90 13.77
CA PHE A 74 8.67 -10.30 13.61
C PHE A 74 9.11 -10.93 14.93
N GLU A 75 8.97 -10.24 16.06
CA GLU A 75 9.19 -10.82 17.38
C GLU A 75 8.01 -11.71 17.74
N ILE A 76 8.29 -13.00 17.97
CA ILE A 76 7.26 -13.96 18.36
C ILE A 76 6.93 -13.73 19.85
N PRO A 77 5.65 -13.51 20.21
CA PRO A 77 5.23 -13.42 21.60
C PRO A 77 5.66 -14.64 22.41
N LYS A 78 6.10 -14.42 23.65
CA LYS A 78 6.48 -15.51 24.56
C LYS A 78 5.28 -16.33 25.04
N PHE A 79 4.10 -15.75 24.98
CA PHE A 79 2.85 -16.32 25.46
C PHE A 79 1.71 -15.87 24.54
N PHE A 80 0.75 -16.77 24.32
CA PHE A 80 -0.52 -16.50 23.65
C PHE A 80 -1.63 -16.91 24.62
N GLU A 81 -2.71 -16.13 24.69
CA GLU A 81 -3.83 -16.40 25.59
C GLU A 81 -4.58 -17.67 25.20
N CYS A 82 -4.66 -17.97 23.90
CA CYS A 82 -5.27 -19.20 23.38
C CYS A 82 -4.66 -19.66 22.04
N GLU A 83 -4.97 -20.89 21.62
CA GLU A 83 -4.50 -21.44 20.34
C GLU A 83 -5.05 -20.65 19.13
N GLU A 84 -6.27 -20.10 19.21
CA GLU A 84 -6.83 -19.29 18.12
C GLU A 84 -6.02 -18.00 17.88
N GLU A 85 -5.60 -17.32 18.95
CA GLU A 85 -4.74 -16.13 18.87
C GLU A 85 -3.39 -16.48 18.24
N LYS A 86 -2.81 -17.60 18.66
CA LYS A 86 -1.55 -18.12 18.12
C LYS A 86 -1.65 -18.44 16.63
N GLU A 87 -2.72 -19.12 16.21
CA GLU A 87 -2.98 -19.41 14.79
C GLU A 87 -3.12 -18.13 13.97
N LYS A 88 -3.89 -17.15 14.46
CA LYS A 88 -4.03 -15.83 13.81
C LYS A 88 -2.68 -15.11 13.69
N PHE A 89 -1.88 -15.11 14.74
CA PHE A 89 -0.54 -14.51 14.72
C PHE A 89 0.35 -15.18 13.69
N PHE A 90 0.44 -16.51 13.68
CA PHE A 90 1.29 -17.23 12.72
C PHE A 90 0.81 -17.08 11.28
N ALA A 91 -0.49 -17.00 11.03
CA ALA A 91 -1.02 -16.70 9.69
C ALA A 91 -0.54 -15.34 9.18
N ILE A 92 -0.58 -14.29 10.02
CA ILE A 92 -0.05 -12.97 9.68
C ILE A 92 1.48 -13.01 9.56
N TYR A 93 2.16 -13.70 10.46
CA TYR A 93 3.62 -13.84 10.48
C TYR A 93 4.15 -14.42 9.17
N GLU A 94 3.61 -15.55 8.70
CA GLU A 94 4.02 -16.20 7.46
C GLU A 94 3.78 -15.28 6.26
N ARG A 95 2.64 -14.57 6.24
CA ARG A 95 2.32 -13.58 5.21
C ARG A 95 3.32 -12.43 5.20
N GLU A 96 3.64 -11.85 6.35
CA GLU A 96 4.63 -10.76 6.43
C GLU A 96 6.03 -11.24 6.08
N LEU A 97 6.36 -12.49 6.41
CA LEU A 97 7.63 -13.10 6.06
C LEU A 97 7.76 -13.23 4.55
N ALA A 98 6.70 -13.68 3.86
CA ALA A 98 6.65 -13.72 2.39
C ALA A 98 6.84 -12.32 1.77
N VAL A 99 6.09 -11.31 2.26
CA VAL A 99 6.24 -9.91 1.81
C VAL A 99 7.67 -9.40 2.02
N ARG A 100 8.25 -9.64 3.20
CA ARG A 100 9.62 -9.24 3.51
C ARG A 100 10.63 -9.87 2.55
N HIS A 101 10.45 -11.15 2.18
CA HIS A 101 11.32 -11.81 1.20
C HIS A 101 11.23 -11.16 -0.18
N VAL A 102 10.02 -10.88 -0.68
CA VAL A 102 9.80 -10.21 -1.97
C VAL A 102 10.45 -8.82 -1.98
N LEU A 103 10.20 -8.03 -0.93
CA LEU A 103 10.79 -6.69 -0.79
C LEU A 103 12.33 -6.78 -0.78
N HIS A 104 12.89 -7.69 0.00
CA HIS A 104 14.34 -7.87 0.11
C HIS A 104 14.97 -8.27 -1.24
N ARG A 105 14.36 -9.23 -1.96
CA ARG A 105 14.80 -9.66 -3.29
C ARG A 105 14.74 -8.50 -4.29
N SER A 106 13.78 -7.60 -4.11
CA SER A 106 13.61 -6.38 -4.91
C SER A 106 14.49 -5.19 -4.45
N HIS A 107 15.45 -5.43 -3.56
CA HIS A 107 16.33 -4.41 -2.95
C HIS A 107 15.61 -3.34 -2.11
N PHE A 108 14.40 -3.63 -1.65
CA PHE A 108 13.67 -2.81 -0.68
C PHE A 108 13.84 -3.35 0.74
N LYS A 109 13.58 -2.48 1.72
CA LYS A 109 13.58 -2.85 3.13
C LYS A 109 12.14 -2.93 3.62
N TYR A 110 11.84 -3.97 4.39
CA TYR A 110 10.61 -4.02 5.15
C TYR A 110 10.59 -2.86 6.17
N PRO A 111 9.52 -2.05 6.22
CA PRO A 111 9.51 -0.84 7.02
C PRO A 111 9.41 -1.17 8.51
N LYS A 112 10.18 -0.43 9.32
CA LYS A 112 10.15 -0.50 10.79
C LYS A 112 9.61 0.78 11.44
N THR A 113 9.33 1.80 10.65
CA THR A 113 8.78 3.08 11.10
C THR A 113 7.86 3.66 10.02
N MET A 114 6.96 4.59 10.38
CA MET A 114 6.13 5.30 9.40
C MET A 114 6.92 5.98 8.30
N ILE A 115 8.07 6.59 8.65
CA ILE A 115 8.97 7.21 7.66
C ILE A 115 9.42 6.17 6.63
N GLN A 116 9.84 4.99 7.08
CA GLN A 116 10.29 3.93 6.18
C GLN A 116 9.14 3.39 5.33
N TRP A 117 7.91 3.36 5.87
CA TRP A 117 6.74 2.90 5.13
C TRP A 117 6.33 3.88 4.04
N ILE A 118 6.26 5.18 4.34
CA ILE A 118 6.03 6.23 3.35
C ILE A 118 7.13 6.19 2.28
N HIS A 119 8.40 6.03 2.70
CA HIS A 119 9.50 5.89 1.75
C HIS A 119 9.33 4.68 0.84
N LEU A 120 8.95 3.51 1.39
CA LEU A 120 8.64 2.33 0.58
C LEU A 120 7.55 2.63 -0.46
N LEU A 121 6.46 3.29 -0.06
CA LEU A 121 5.36 3.67 -0.96
C LEU A 121 5.79 4.62 -2.08
N ILE A 122 6.76 5.50 -1.82
CA ILE A 122 7.39 6.35 -2.85
C ILE A 122 8.27 5.51 -3.77
N GLN A 123 9.09 4.60 -3.21
CA GLN A 123 10.00 3.75 -3.98
C GLN A 123 9.26 2.84 -4.95
N VAL A 124 8.11 2.30 -4.53
CA VAL A 124 7.28 1.45 -5.40
C VAL A 124 6.38 2.25 -6.35
N GLY A 125 6.46 3.59 -6.30
CA GLY A 125 5.77 4.49 -7.22
C GLY A 125 4.27 4.66 -6.98
N ILE A 126 3.76 4.23 -5.82
CA ILE A 126 2.36 4.47 -5.40
C ILE A 126 2.20 5.94 -4.98
N LEU A 127 3.18 6.47 -4.26
CA LEU A 127 3.28 7.89 -3.94
C LEU A 127 4.35 8.55 -4.81
N GLY A 128 4.13 9.82 -5.17
CA GLY A 128 5.07 10.68 -5.87
C GLY A 128 5.42 11.91 -5.04
N GLU A 129 6.62 12.43 -5.25
CA GLU A 129 7.04 13.72 -4.69
C GLU A 129 6.80 14.85 -5.69
N VAL A 130 6.09 15.89 -5.26
CA VAL A 130 5.79 17.07 -6.08
C VAL A 130 6.42 18.29 -5.44
N ARG A 131 7.25 19.02 -6.17
CA ARG A 131 7.86 20.28 -5.69
C ARG A 131 6.99 21.46 -6.09
N ARG A 132 6.56 22.26 -5.11
CA ARG A 132 5.84 23.52 -5.31
C ARG A 132 6.38 24.57 -4.34
N GLU A 133 6.71 25.76 -4.86
CA GLU A 133 7.14 26.91 -4.05
C GLU A 133 8.27 26.58 -3.05
N GLY A 134 9.25 25.77 -3.46
CA GLY A 134 10.38 25.36 -2.61
C GLY A 134 10.07 24.30 -1.55
N LYS A 135 8.83 23.82 -1.47
CA LYS A 135 8.39 22.73 -0.58
C LYS A 135 8.16 21.43 -1.35
N ILE A 136 8.26 20.30 -0.64
CA ILE A 136 7.97 18.97 -1.18
C ILE A 136 6.62 18.52 -0.63
N TYR A 137 5.71 18.16 -1.53
CA TYR A 137 4.42 17.57 -1.25
C TYR A 137 4.44 16.10 -1.65
N LEU A 138 3.61 15.30 -1.02
CA LEU A 138 3.28 13.96 -1.51
C LEU A 138 2.03 14.07 -2.37
N ASP A 139 1.95 13.23 -3.37
CA ASP A 139 0.73 13.01 -4.13
C ASP A 139 0.63 11.51 -4.45
N MET A 140 -0.58 11.03 -4.70
CA MET A 140 -0.80 9.64 -5.03
C MET A 140 -0.95 9.47 -6.53
N VAL A 141 -0.29 8.45 -7.08
CA VAL A 141 -0.42 8.12 -8.49
C VAL A 141 -1.78 7.45 -8.71
N VAL A 142 -2.60 8.01 -9.59
CA VAL A 142 -3.92 7.46 -9.95
C VAL A 142 -3.83 6.70 -11.27
N HIS A 143 -3.13 7.27 -12.26
CA HIS A 143 -2.95 6.63 -13.56
C HIS A 143 -1.66 7.09 -14.26
N PRO A 144 -0.90 6.20 -14.93
CA PRO A 144 -0.96 4.75 -14.78
C PRO A 144 -0.54 4.34 -13.36
N PHE A 145 -1.34 3.50 -12.71
CA PHE A 145 -0.98 2.95 -11.40
C PHE A 145 0.14 1.91 -11.59
N PRO A 146 1.19 1.88 -10.74
CA PRO A 146 2.32 0.95 -10.93
C PRO A 146 1.85 -0.50 -10.86
N LEU A 147 2.44 -1.38 -11.67
CA LEU A 147 2.25 -2.83 -11.60
C LEU A 147 3.31 -3.42 -10.66
N PRO A 148 2.99 -4.36 -9.75
CA PRO A 148 3.99 -5.01 -8.92
C PRO A 148 5.10 -5.68 -9.74
N GLU A 149 4.76 -6.33 -10.85
CA GLU A 149 5.73 -7.02 -11.72
C GLU A 149 6.73 -6.09 -12.43
N ASP A 150 6.42 -4.79 -12.54
CA ASP A 150 7.33 -3.79 -13.12
C ASP A 150 8.32 -3.24 -12.07
N VAL A 151 8.04 -3.44 -10.78
CA VAL A 151 8.71 -2.79 -9.66
C VAL A 151 9.42 -3.79 -8.75
N LEU A 152 8.83 -4.97 -8.55
CA LEU A 152 9.32 -6.03 -7.68
C LEU A 152 9.99 -7.12 -8.51
N MET A 153 11.07 -7.68 -7.97
CA MET A 153 11.65 -8.92 -8.49
C MET A 153 10.78 -10.09 -8.02
N MET A 154 9.97 -10.61 -8.92
CA MET A 154 9.00 -11.68 -8.63
C MET A 154 9.45 -13.02 -9.21
N ASP A 155 9.09 -14.11 -8.53
CA ASP A 155 9.23 -15.46 -9.08
C ASP A 155 7.99 -15.92 -9.85
N GLU A 156 8.07 -17.09 -10.49
CA GLU A 156 6.97 -17.61 -11.30
C GLU A 156 5.68 -17.85 -10.50
N LEU A 157 5.79 -18.25 -9.22
CA LEU A 157 4.62 -18.54 -8.40
C LEU A 157 3.88 -17.24 -8.06
N GLU A 158 4.61 -16.20 -7.68
CA GLU A 158 4.05 -14.89 -7.34
C GLU A 158 3.41 -14.22 -8.57
N VAL A 159 4.03 -14.35 -9.75
CA VAL A 159 3.44 -13.86 -11.01
C VAL A 159 2.14 -14.61 -11.32
N ARG A 160 2.10 -15.94 -11.14
CA ARG A 160 0.86 -16.72 -11.30
C ARG A 160 -0.21 -16.30 -10.29
N GLN A 161 0.17 -15.99 -9.04
CA GLN A 161 -0.77 -15.49 -8.02
C GLN A 161 -1.38 -14.15 -8.45
N ILE A 162 -0.59 -13.22 -8.97
CA ILE A 162 -1.10 -11.95 -9.52
C ILE A 162 -2.12 -12.20 -10.63
N HIS A 163 -1.79 -13.05 -11.59
CA HIS A 163 -2.70 -13.33 -12.71
C HIS A 163 -4.00 -13.99 -12.25
N ALA A 164 -3.92 -14.93 -11.30
CA ALA A 164 -5.10 -15.57 -10.72
C ALA A 164 -5.97 -14.55 -9.98
N TYR A 165 -5.36 -13.67 -9.17
CA TYR A 165 -6.04 -12.61 -8.43
C TYR A 165 -6.76 -11.64 -9.38
N ARG A 166 -6.07 -11.16 -10.42
CA ARG A 166 -6.63 -10.25 -11.43
C ARG A 166 -7.81 -10.86 -12.16
N LYS A 167 -7.67 -12.12 -12.62
CA LYS A 167 -8.75 -12.86 -13.28
C LYS A 167 -9.98 -13.00 -12.38
N GLN A 168 -9.78 -13.25 -11.09
CA GLN A 168 -10.87 -13.34 -10.13
C GLN A 168 -11.55 -11.98 -9.91
N ALA A 169 -10.76 -10.91 -9.77
CA ALA A 169 -11.28 -9.55 -9.62
C ALA A 169 -12.11 -9.11 -10.84
N GLU A 170 -11.65 -9.42 -12.05
CA GLU A 170 -12.38 -9.18 -13.30
C GLU A 170 -13.73 -9.91 -13.32
N LEU A 171 -13.75 -11.19 -12.93
CA LEU A 171 -14.96 -11.99 -12.89
C LEU A 171 -16.01 -11.39 -11.95
N TYR A 172 -15.60 -10.98 -10.74
CA TYR A 172 -16.50 -10.32 -9.78
C TYR A 172 -17.09 -9.01 -10.31
N MET A 173 -16.28 -8.21 -11.05
CA MET A 173 -16.77 -6.96 -11.63
C MET A 173 -17.79 -7.19 -12.76
N VAL A 174 -17.63 -8.26 -13.55
CA VAL A 174 -18.60 -8.64 -14.59
C VAL A 174 -19.91 -9.09 -13.97
N THR A 175 -19.86 -9.98 -12.98
CA THR A 175 -21.08 -10.51 -12.32
C THR A 175 -21.88 -9.42 -11.61
N ASN A 176 -21.23 -8.46 -10.96
CA ASN A 176 -21.93 -7.35 -10.29
C ASN A 176 -22.55 -6.33 -11.26
N ARG A 177 -21.98 -6.17 -12.47
CA ARG A 177 -22.58 -5.35 -13.53
C ARG A 177 -23.85 -5.98 -14.09
N GLU A 178 -23.89 -7.30 -14.24
CA GLU A 178 -25.07 -8.02 -14.73
C GLU A 178 -26.23 -8.02 -13.72
N GLN A 179 -25.95 -7.89 -12.43
CA GLN A 179 -26.97 -7.81 -11.37
C GLN A 179 -27.51 -6.38 -11.13
N SER A 180 -26.86 -5.36 -11.69
CA SER A 180 -27.24 -3.95 -11.55
C SER A 180 -27.99 -3.40 -12.77
N LEU A 181 -28.27 -4.25 -13.76
CA LEU A 181 -29.04 -3.97 -14.97
C LEU A 181 -30.41 -4.66 -14.88
#